data_AF-A0A3R6K8R2-F1
#
_entry.id   AF-A0A3R6K8R2-F1
#
_cell.length_a   1.000
_cell.length_b   1.000
_cell.length_c   1.000
_cell.angle_alpha   90.00
_cell.angle_beta   90.00
_cell.angle_gamma   90.00
#
_symmetry.space_group_name_H-M   'P 1'
#
loop_
_entity.id
_entity.type
_entity.pdbx_description
1 polymer ?
#
loop_
_entity_poly.entity_id
_entity_poly.type
_entity_poly.pdbx_seq_one_letter_code
_entity_poly.pdbx_strand_id
1 'polypeptide(L)'
;MKRFRDNTGKLTMCVEAIRTETAGEARNYYQIGGKYIFYIFANDSRVYTYIKNNDEIAQFQSPDGFTLLIPLESLGMYLPDVSSVGMELTRVEE
;
A
#
# COMPACT_ATOMS: atom_id res chain seq x y z
N MET A 1 6.25 2.01 15.46
CA MET A 1 4.91 2.61 15.67
C MET A 1 4.39 3.05 14.30
N LYS A 2 3.12 2.79 13.97
CA LYS A 2 2.55 3.26 12.70
C LYS A 2 2.19 4.75 12.82
N ARG A 3 2.44 5.52 11.77
CA ARG A 3 2.00 6.91 11.62
C ARG A 3 0.48 6.98 11.65
N PHE A 4 -0.01 8.12 12.10
CA PHE A 4 -1.44 8.44 12.20
C PHE A 4 -2.24 7.48 13.08
N ARG A 5 -1.58 6.76 13.99
CA ARG A 5 -2.24 5.88 14.96
C ARG A 5 -1.80 6.21 16.37
N ASP A 6 -2.74 6.15 17.29
CA ASP A 6 -2.45 6.24 18.72
C ASP A 6 -1.93 4.90 19.26
N ASN A 7 -1.60 4.88 20.56
CA ASN A 7 -1.10 3.68 21.24
C ASN A 7 -2.11 2.52 21.28
N THR A 8 -3.38 2.76 20.95
CA THR A 8 -4.43 1.75 20.84
C THR A 8 -4.66 1.28 19.39
N GLY A 9 -3.91 1.84 18.43
CA GLY A 9 -4.01 1.54 17.00
C GLY A 9 -5.12 2.29 16.27
N LYS A 10 -5.84 3.20 16.95
CA LYS A 10 -6.89 4.03 16.33
C LYS A 10 -6.29 5.17 15.55
N LEU A 11 -6.95 5.56 14.47
CA LEU A 11 -6.50 6.69 13.65
C LEU A 11 -6.55 8.00 14.44
N THR A 12 -5.47 8.78 14.38
CA THR A 12 -5.38 10.10 15.02
C THR A 12 -5.95 11.23 14.15
N MET A 13 -6.30 10.93 12.90
CA MET A 13 -6.92 11.85 11.95
C MET A 13 -7.81 11.08 10.95
N CYS A 14 -8.65 11.78 10.19
CA CYS A 14 -9.54 11.14 9.23
C CYS A 14 -8.78 10.58 8.01
N VAL A 15 -9.37 9.57 7.37
CA VAL A 15 -8.78 8.88 6.21
C VAL A 15 -8.46 9.85 5.07
N GLU A 16 -9.34 10.81 4.79
CA GLU A 16 -9.15 11.81 3.75
C GLU A 16 -7.88 12.64 3.96
N ALA A 17 -7.65 13.10 5.19
CA ALA A 17 -6.46 13.87 5.52
C ALA A 17 -5.17 13.02 5.39
N ILE A 18 -5.21 11.75 5.79
CA ILE A 18 -4.06 10.83 5.62
C ILE A 18 -3.76 10.63 4.14
N ARG A 19 -4.79 10.42 3.31
CA ARG A 19 -4.64 10.28 1.86
C ARG A 19 -3.95 11.50 1.24
N THR A 20 -4.35 12.70 1.64
CA THR A 20 -3.72 13.95 1.18
C THR A 20 -2.26 14.04 1.61
N GLU A 21 -1.97 13.79 2.89
CA GLU A 21 -0.61 13.92 3.45
C GLU A 21 0.37 12.90 2.85
N THR A 22 -0.11 11.69 2.55
CA THR A 22 0.71 10.58 2.06
C THR A 22 0.78 10.48 0.53
N ALA A 23 0.02 11.28 -0.21
CA ALA A 23 -0.08 11.18 -1.66
C ALA A 23 1.28 11.35 -2.37
N GLY A 24 2.12 12.29 -1.92
CA GLY A 24 3.45 12.51 -2.49
C GLY A 24 4.40 11.35 -2.21
N GLU A 25 4.41 10.88 -0.97
CA GLU A 25 5.24 9.76 -0.52
C GLU A 25 4.88 8.46 -1.23
N ALA A 26 3.59 8.17 -1.36
CA ALA A 26 3.09 7.01 -2.08
C ALA A 26 3.57 6.97 -3.53
N ARG A 27 3.55 8.11 -4.24
CA ARG A 27 4.05 8.19 -5.62
C ARG A 27 5.54 7.93 -5.74
N ASN A 28 6.33 8.33 -4.74
CA ASN A 28 7.78 8.10 -4.73
C ASN A 28 8.12 6.64 -4.39
N TYR A 29 7.35 6.03 -3.49
CA TYR A 29 7.56 4.68 -3.01
C TYR A 29 7.07 3.60 -3.99
N TYR A 30 5.88 3.78 -4.56
CA TYR A 30 5.28 2.85 -5.52
C TYR A 30 5.66 3.21 -6.96
N GLN A 31 6.53 2.39 -7.56
CA GLN A 31 7.05 2.59 -8.92
C GLN A 31 6.55 1.49 -9.85
N ILE A 32 6.15 1.85 -11.08
CA ILE A 32 5.83 0.87 -12.12
C ILE A 32 7.04 -0.04 -12.34
N GLY A 33 6.82 -1.35 -12.41
CA GLY A 33 7.84 -2.39 -12.44
C GLY A 33 8.35 -2.82 -11.06
N GLY A 34 8.08 -2.04 -10.01
CA GLY A 34 8.42 -2.38 -8.64
C GLY A 34 7.66 -3.60 -8.13
N LYS A 35 8.33 -4.43 -7.33
CA LYS A 35 7.76 -5.62 -6.68
C LYS A 35 7.46 -5.32 -5.21
N TYR A 36 6.28 -5.70 -4.76
CA TYR A 36 5.79 -5.45 -3.41
C TYR A 36 5.14 -6.71 -2.86
N ILE A 37 5.46 -7.07 -1.61
CA ILE A 37 4.80 -8.14 -0.89
C ILE A 37 3.61 -7.59 -0.11
N PHE A 38 2.47 -8.27 -0.24
CA PHE A 38 1.26 -8.01 0.53
C PHE A 38 0.88 -9.25 1.32
N TYR A 39 0.66 -9.10 2.63
CA TYR A 39 0.20 -10.17 3.51
C TYR A 39 -1.32 -10.16 3.54
N ILE A 40 -1.95 -11.16 2.93
CA ILE A 40 -3.42 -11.29 2.89
C ILE A 40 -3.90 -11.84 4.24
N PHE A 41 -3.15 -12.79 4.81
CA PHE A 41 -3.35 -13.37 6.14
C PHE A 41 -1.99 -13.65 6.81
N ALA A 42 -2.00 -14.02 8.10
CA ALA A 42 -0.79 -14.27 8.88
C ALA A 42 0.20 -15.28 8.23
N ASN A 43 -0.30 -16.22 7.42
CA ASN A 43 0.51 -17.24 6.75
C ASN A 43 0.39 -17.21 5.22
N ASP A 44 -0.25 -16.18 4.67
CA ASP A 44 -0.46 -16.06 3.22
C ASP A 44 -0.02 -14.68 2.75
N SER A 45 1.03 -14.68 1.93
CA SER A 45 1.62 -13.49 1.36
C SER A 45 1.81 -13.67 -0.13
N ARG A 46 1.63 -12.60 -0.88
CA ARG A 46 1.80 -12.63 -2.32
C ARG A 46 2.65 -11.46 -2.78
N VAL A 47 3.55 -11.74 -3.71
CA VAL A 47 4.34 -10.71 -4.39
C VAL A 47 3.55 -10.21 -5.59
N TYR A 48 3.43 -8.90 -5.67
CA TYR A 48 2.74 -8.16 -6.69
C TYR A 48 3.70 -7.19 -7.37
N THR A 49 3.73 -7.20 -8.70
CA THR A 49 4.43 -6.19 -9.49
C THR A 49 3.47 -5.07 -9.83
N TYR A 50 3.85 -3.81 -9.61
CA TYR A 50 3.06 -2.66 -10.05
C TYR A 50 3.14 -2.53 -11.57
N ILE A 51 2.05 -2.80 -12.29
CA ILE A 51 2.09 -2.89 -13.76
C ILE A 51 1.78 -1.55 -14.42
N LYS A 52 0.72 -0.88 -13.97
CA LYS A 52 0.22 0.37 -14.55
C LYS A 52 -0.78 1.03 -13.62
N ASN A 53 -1.06 2.29 -13.87
CA ASN A 53 -2.21 3.00 -13.33
C ASN A 53 -2.94 3.77 -14.43
N ASN A 54 -4.19 4.12 -14.16
CA ASN A 54 -4.90 5.22 -14.82
C ASN A 54 -5.10 6.36 -13.81
N ASP A 55 -5.95 7.34 -14.12
CA ASP A 55 -6.18 8.49 -13.24
C ASP A 55 -6.83 8.14 -11.88
N GLU A 56 -7.36 6.91 -11.72
CA GLU A 56 -8.14 6.51 -10.55
C GLU A 56 -7.56 5.31 -9.80
N ILE A 57 -6.93 4.35 -10.49
CA ILE A 57 -6.60 3.03 -9.98
C ILE A 57 -5.15 2.66 -10.32
N ALA A 58 -4.40 2.20 -9.32
CA ALA A 58 -3.18 1.45 -9.48
C ALA A 58 -3.46 -0.05 -9.58
N GLN A 59 -2.90 -0.69 -10.60
CA GLN A 59 -3.02 -2.12 -10.84
C GLN A 59 -1.69 -2.82 -10.58
N PHE A 60 -1.72 -3.79 -9.67
CA PHE A 60 -0.63 -4.70 -9.41
C PHE A 60 -1.01 -6.13 -9.81
N GLN A 61 -0.03 -6.88 -10.32
CA GLN A 61 -0.21 -8.24 -10.81
C GLN A 61 0.76 -9.18 -10.13
N SER A 62 0.25 -10.31 -9.69
CA SER A 62 1.07 -11.39 -9.15
C SER A 62 1.36 -12.46 -10.21
N PRO A 63 2.46 -13.24 -10.06
CA PRO A 63 2.80 -14.33 -10.98
C PRO A 63 1.76 -15.45 -11.05
N ASP A 64 1.01 -15.68 -9.97
CA ASP A 64 -0.05 -16.69 -9.86
C ASP A 64 -1.42 -16.20 -10.39
N GLY A 65 -1.44 -15.06 -11.09
CA GLY A 65 -2.60 -14.58 -11.85
C GLY A 65 -3.56 -13.68 -11.09
N PHE A 66 -3.30 -13.38 -9.82
CA PHE A 66 -4.14 -12.47 -9.04
C PHE A 66 -3.80 -11.00 -9.29
N THR A 67 -4.85 -10.19 -9.35
CA THR A 67 -4.76 -8.73 -9.54
C THR A 67 -5.12 -8.02 -8.25
N LEU A 68 -4.31 -7.06 -7.84
CA LEU A 68 -4.61 -6.13 -6.75
C LEU A 68 -4.89 -4.75 -7.36
N LEU A 69 -6.09 -4.22 -7.10
CA LEU A 69 -6.53 -2.90 -7.57
C LEU A 69 -6.68 -1.98 -6.37
N ILE A 70 -5.93 -0.88 -6.36
CA ILE A 70 -5.96 0.11 -5.28
C ILE A 70 -6.29 1.47 -5.88
N PRO A 71 -7.30 2.20 -5.37
CA PRO A 71 -7.52 3.59 -5.77
C PRO A 71 -6.25 4.40 -5.54
N LEU A 72 -5.83 5.23 -6.51
CA LEU A 72 -4.59 6.00 -6.42
C LEU A 72 -4.54 6.89 -5.18
N GLU A 73 -5.66 7.53 -4.86
CA GLU A 73 -5.81 8.34 -3.64
C GLU A 73 -5.59 7.54 -2.35
N SER A 74 -5.73 6.22 -2.39
CA SER A 74 -5.58 5.33 -1.23
C SER A 74 -4.23 4.65 -1.15
N LEU A 75 -3.33 4.77 -2.13
CA LEU A 75 -2.02 4.10 -2.12
C LEU A 75 -1.21 4.40 -0.86
N GLY A 76 -1.26 5.65 -0.38
CA GLY A 76 -0.56 6.05 0.84
C GLY A 76 -1.01 5.31 2.11
N MET A 77 -2.25 4.81 2.13
CA MET A 77 -2.77 4.00 3.25
C MET A 77 -2.13 2.62 3.36
N TYR A 78 -1.40 2.17 2.32
CA TYR A 78 -0.71 0.89 2.28
C TYR A 78 0.79 1.01 2.54
N LEU A 79 1.32 2.22 2.73
CA LEU A 79 2.74 2.43 3.06
C LEU A 79 3.10 1.69 4.36
N PRO A 80 4.32 1.11 4.47
CA PRO A 80 4.73 0.29 5.61
C PRO A 80 4.59 0.94 6.98
N ASP A 81 4.75 2.26 7.06
CA ASP A 81 4.62 3.02 8.30
C ASP A 81 3.21 3.60 8.49
N VAL A 82 2.32 3.57 7.50
CA VAL A 82 0.94 4.13 7.58
C VAL A 82 -0.12 3.04 7.77
N SER A 83 0.06 1.89 7.12
CA SER A 83 -0.92 0.80 7.10
C SER A 83 -1.25 0.28 8.51
N SER A 84 -2.38 -0.41 8.64
CA SER A 84 -2.55 -1.34 9.77
C SER A 84 -1.46 -2.41 9.72
N VAL A 85 -1.02 -2.90 10.88
CA VAL A 85 -0.03 -3.98 10.96
C VAL A 85 -0.48 -5.18 10.13
N GLY A 86 0.39 -5.65 9.22
CA GLY A 86 0.12 -6.77 8.33
C GLY A 86 -0.66 -6.41 7.08
N MET A 87 -1.04 -5.15 6.88
CA MET A 87 -1.77 -4.66 5.70
C MET A 87 -0.90 -3.75 4.82
N GLU A 88 0.41 -3.76 5.05
CA GLU A 88 1.39 -3.02 4.25
C GLU A 88 1.71 -3.69 2.90
N LEU A 89 1.95 -2.85 1.90
CA LEU A 89 2.67 -3.24 0.68
C LEU A 89 4.15 -2.89 0.84
N THR A 90 4.97 -3.90 1.13
CA THR A 90 6.40 -3.70 1.39
C THR A 90 7.21 -3.97 0.13
N ARG A 91 8.13 -3.08 -0.23
CA ARG A 91 9.01 -3.26 -1.39
C ARG A 91 9.88 -4.51 -1.18
N VAL A 92 9.98 -5.35 -2.19
CA VAL A 92 10.92 -6.46 -2.23
C VAL A 92 12.21 -5.93 -2.87
N GLU A 93 13.30 -5.89 -2.11
CA GLU A 93 14.63 -5.59 -2.65
C GLU A 93 15.17 -6.84 -3.37
N GLU A 94 15.78 -6.64 -4.53
CA GLU A 94 16.56 -7.69 -5.23
C GLU A 94 18.01 -7.68 -4.77
#